data_AF-A0A2V6F2P5-F1
#
_entry.id   AF-A0A2V6F2P5-F1
#
_cell.length_a   1.000
_cell.length_b   1.000
_cell.length_c   1.000
_cell.angle_alpha   90.00
_cell.angle_beta   90.00
_cell.angle_gamma   90.00
#
_symmetry.space_group_name_H-M   'P 1'
#
loop_
_entity.id
_entity.type
_entity.pdbx_description
1 polymer ?
#
loop_
_entity_poly.entity_id
_entity_poly.type
_entity_poly.pdbx_seq_one_letter_code
_entity_poly.pdbx_strand_id
1 'polypeptide(L)'
;MTASPRFIPAATWRVCVAALACSFLLSACGRKPTEKTSSAEASPRGDAAAQSSNAGAPAKAVESTEVRQAVADAEKSLRVGSYDEAAARLLKMRISGAQFSAKDAAAYRNALQEAYSRALEAAGKGDPRGKAAVEMIRATRGH
;
A
#
# COMPACT_ATOMS: atom_id res chain seq x y z
N MET A 1 50.25 -29.38 22.50
CA MET A 1 49.04 -29.25 21.65
C MET A 1 48.25 -28.05 22.14
N THR A 2 48.44 -26.91 21.48
CA THR A 2 47.85 -25.60 21.84
C THR A 2 47.00 -25.14 20.65
N ALA A 3 45.69 -25.03 20.84
CA ALA A 3 44.78 -24.45 19.85
C ALA A 3 44.19 -23.16 20.42
N SER A 4 44.71 -22.03 19.98
CA SER A 4 44.10 -20.71 20.17
C SER A 4 43.15 -20.44 18.99
N PRO A 5 41.90 -20.00 19.23
CA PRO A 5 41.07 -19.49 18.15
C PRO A 5 41.56 -18.10 17.74
N ARG A 6 41.86 -17.95 16.44
CA ARG A 6 42.23 -16.68 15.82
C ARG A 6 40.98 -15.82 15.64
N PHE A 7 41.05 -14.64 16.25
CA PHE A 7 40.22 -13.47 16.03
C PHE A 7 40.20 -13.14 14.52
N ILE A 8 39.02 -13.05 13.90
CA ILE A 8 38.86 -12.58 12.50
C ILE A 8 38.26 -11.16 12.56
N PRO A 9 38.94 -10.13 12.04
CA PRO A 9 38.48 -8.75 12.15
C PRO A 9 37.38 -8.42 11.14
N ALA A 10 36.37 -7.69 11.63
CA ALA A 10 35.31 -7.07 10.87
C ALA A 10 35.85 -5.88 10.04
N ALA A 11 36.13 -6.06 8.75
CA ALA A 11 36.50 -4.93 7.88
C ALA A 11 36.45 -5.21 6.36
N THR A 12 35.34 -5.69 5.78
CA THR A 12 35.24 -5.78 4.30
C THR A 12 33.86 -5.52 3.67
N TRP A 13 32.89 -4.93 4.38
CA TRP A 13 31.55 -4.70 3.79
C TRP A 13 31.44 -3.43 2.91
N ARG A 14 32.42 -2.52 2.92
CA ARG A 14 32.24 -1.16 2.36
C ARG A 14 32.45 -0.99 0.85
N VAL A 15 32.78 -2.04 0.09
CA VAL A 15 33.20 -1.88 -1.31
C VAL A 15 32.08 -2.15 -2.33
N CYS A 16 30.94 -2.74 -1.95
CA CYS A 16 29.89 -3.11 -2.91
C CYS A 16 28.86 -2.01 -3.24
N VAL A 17 28.96 -0.82 -2.64
CA VAL A 17 27.94 0.25 -2.81
C VAL A 17 28.23 1.18 -4.02
N ALA A 18 29.47 1.20 -4.51
CA ALA A 18 29.86 2.16 -5.57
C ALA A 18 29.47 1.74 -7.00
N ALA A 19 29.13 0.48 -7.25
CA ALA A 19 28.90 -0.04 -8.60
C ALA A 19 27.44 0.07 -9.09
N LEU A 20 26.47 0.27 -8.20
CA LEU A 20 25.04 0.22 -8.58
C LEU A 20 24.43 1.60 -8.95
N ALA A 21 25.19 2.68 -8.79
CA ALA A 21 24.68 4.05 -8.93
C ALA A 21 24.62 4.60 -10.37
N CYS A 22 25.12 3.87 -11.38
CA CYS A 22 25.23 4.38 -12.76
C CYS A 22 24.10 3.98 -13.72
N SER A 23 23.12 3.17 -13.31
CA SER A 23 22.19 2.55 -14.27
C SER A 23 20.84 3.26 -14.49
N PHE A 24 20.56 4.38 -13.81
CA PHE A 24 19.21 4.99 -13.85
C PHE A 24 19.04 6.21 -14.78
N LEU A 25 19.99 6.52 -15.67
CA LEU A 25 19.96 7.76 -16.45
C LEU A 25 19.45 7.67 -17.89
N LEU A 26 18.77 6.60 -18.31
CA LEU A 26 18.32 6.47 -19.71
C LEU A 26 16.89 5.90 -19.83
N SER A 27 15.87 6.65 -19.44
CA SER A 27 14.54 6.50 -20.06
C SER A 27 13.65 7.71 -19.79
N ALA A 28 13.65 8.69 -20.71
CA ALA A 28 12.48 9.52 -21.05
C ALA A 28 12.87 10.67 -21.99
N CYS A 29 12.97 10.39 -23.29
CA CYS A 29 12.84 11.42 -24.33
C CYS A 29 12.06 10.82 -25.50
N GLY A 30 10.87 11.37 -25.77
CA GLY A 30 10.07 10.99 -26.94
C GLY A 30 8.56 11.19 -26.80
N ARG A 31 8.09 12.39 -26.43
CA ARG A 31 6.73 12.83 -26.80
C ARG A 31 6.74 13.23 -28.27
N LYS A 32 5.71 12.86 -29.06
CA LYS A 32 4.87 13.73 -29.93
C LYS A 32 3.88 12.91 -30.80
N PRO A 33 2.84 13.55 -31.41
CA PRO A 33 1.44 13.08 -31.37
C PRO A 33 0.86 12.64 -32.72
N THR A 34 -0.38 12.13 -32.63
CA THR A 34 -1.49 12.03 -33.60
C THR A 34 -1.28 12.55 -35.02
N GLU A 35 -1.55 11.69 -36.02
CA GLU A 35 -2.25 12.09 -37.25
C GLU A 35 -3.25 11.02 -37.71
N LYS A 36 -4.43 11.52 -38.08
CA LYS A 36 -5.54 10.82 -38.75
C LYS A 36 -5.19 10.63 -40.22
N THR A 37 -5.73 9.59 -40.87
CA THR A 37 -6.55 9.70 -42.11
C THR A 37 -6.80 8.34 -42.77
N SER A 38 -8.10 8.00 -42.86
CA SER A 38 -8.83 7.36 -43.96
C SER A 38 -8.35 6.04 -44.60
N SER A 39 -9.20 5.01 -44.53
CA SER A 39 -9.97 4.60 -45.72
C SER A 39 -11.17 3.75 -45.33
N ALA A 40 -12.31 4.05 -45.94
CA ALA A 40 -13.53 3.26 -45.92
C ALA A 40 -13.29 1.91 -46.61
N GLU A 41 -13.92 0.83 -46.10
CA GLU A 41 -14.87 -0.02 -46.84
C GLU A 41 -15.34 -1.19 -45.96
N ALA A 42 -16.55 -1.66 -46.24
CA ALA A 42 -17.15 -2.96 -45.89
C ALA A 42 -17.78 -3.14 -44.50
N SER A 43 -19.10 -2.93 -44.49
CA SER A 43 -20.06 -3.67 -43.65
C SER A 43 -19.88 -5.18 -43.84
N PRO A 44 -19.99 -5.99 -42.78
CA PRO A 44 -21.22 -6.75 -42.63
C PRO A 44 -21.75 -6.82 -41.19
N ARG A 45 -23.08 -6.94 -41.11
CA ARG A 45 -23.90 -7.34 -39.95
C ARG A 45 -23.14 -8.13 -38.88
N GLY A 46 -23.26 -7.66 -37.65
CA GLY A 46 -23.04 -8.46 -36.46
C GLY A 46 -23.83 -7.85 -35.31
N ASP A 47 -24.94 -8.50 -34.96
CA ASP A 47 -25.58 -8.37 -33.67
C ASP A 47 -24.52 -8.35 -32.56
N ALA A 48 -24.39 -7.21 -31.90
CA ALA A 48 -23.79 -7.12 -30.59
C ALA A 48 -24.69 -6.18 -29.79
N ALA A 49 -25.83 -6.74 -29.37
CA ALA A 49 -26.50 -6.28 -28.17
C ALA A 49 -25.41 -5.98 -27.14
N ALA A 50 -25.33 -4.73 -26.73
CA ALA A 50 -24.48 -4.31 -25.63
C ALA A 50 -24.93 -5.09 -24.40
N GLN A 51 -24.37 -6.29 -24.19
CA GLN A 51 -24.28 -6.91 -22.89
C GLN A 51 -23.37 -6.00 -22.09
N SER A 52 -24.00 -4.98 -21.52
CA SER A 52 -23.55 -4.25 -20.36
C SER A 52 -23.28 -5.32 -19.29
N SER A 53 -22.03 -5.78 -19.25
CA SER A 53 -21.53 -6.76 -18.31
C SER A 53 -21.67 -6.20 -16.90
N ASN A 54 -22.83 -6.47 -16.29
CA ASN A 54 -23.13 -6.23 -14.88
C ASN A 54 -22.37 -7.22 -13.94
N ALA A 55 -21.24 -7.77 -14.40
CA ALA A 55 -20.41 -8.70 -13.65
C ALA A 55 -19.60 -8.01 -12.54
N GLY A 56 -19.53 -6.67 -12.53
CA GLY A 56 -18.81 -5.90 -11.51
C GLY A 56 -19.63 -5.52 -10.27
N ALA A 57 -20.95 -5.69 -10.28
CA ALA A 57 -21.82 -5.27 -9.18
C ALA A 57 -21.67 -6.10 -7.89
N PRO A 58 -21.62 -7.45 -7.93
CA PRO A 58 -21.53 -8.23 -6.70
C PRO A 58 -20.13 -8.15 -6.06
N ALA A 59 -19.07 -8.21 -6.85
CA ALA A 59 -17.70 -8.20 -6.34
C ALA A 59 -17.34 -6.87 -5.64
N LYS A 60 -17.68 -5.72 -6.25
CA LYS A 60 -17.43 -4.40 -5.64
C LYS A 60 -18.25 -4.17 -4.37
N ALA A 61 -19.46 -4.72 -4.30
CA ALA A 61 -20.31 -4.59 -3.12
C ALA A 61 -19.78 -5.42 -1.94
N VAL A 62 -19.28 -6.63 -2.20
CA VAL A 62 -18.63 -7.48 -1.19
C VAL A 62 -17.36 -6.82 -0.67
N GLU A 63 -16.49 -6.36 -1.58
CA GLU A 63 -15.24 -5.68 -1.22
C GLU A 63 -15.47 -4.39 -0.40
N SER A 64 -16.45 -3.58 -0.77
CA SER A 64 -16.85 -2.38 0.00
C SER A 64 -17.37 -2.73 1.40
N THR A 65 -18.08 -3.86 1.55
CA THR A 65 -18.60 -4.30 2.85
C THR A 65 -17.47 -4.79 3.75
N GLU A 66 -16.52 -5.54 3.20
CA GLU A 66 -15.32 -6.00 3.93
C GLU A 66 -14.45 -4.83 4.39
N VAL A 67 -14.25 -3.84 3.53
CA VAL A 67 -13.54 -2.60 3.87
C VAL A 67 -14.22 -1.87 5.03
N ARG A 68 -15.55 -1.73 4.99
CA ARG A 68 -16.30 -1.06 6.07
C ARG A 68 -16.16 -1.81 7.39
N GLN A 69 -16.25 -3.14 7.37
CA GLN A 69 -16.08 -3.95 8.56
C GLN A 69 -14.67 -3.83 9.13
N ALA A 70 -13.64 -3.87 8.28
CA ALA A 70 -12.26 -3.74 8.71
C ALA A 70 -11.96 -2.36 9.31
N VAL A 71 -12.54 -1.28 8.76
CA VAL A 71 -12.46 0.07 9.35
C VAL A 71 -13.16 0.12 10.71
N ALA A 72 -14.38 -0.42 10.81
CA ALA A 72 -15.14 -0.44 12.06
C ALA A 72 -14.42 -1.24 13.17
N ASP A 73 -13.81 -2.37 12.82
CA ASP A 73 -13.01 -3.18 13.73
C ASP A 73 -11.76 -2.43 14.20
N ALA A 74 -11.07 -1.73 13.29
CA ALA A 74 -9.91 -0.91 13.65
C ALA A 74 -10.30 0.22 14.62
N GLU A 75 -11.42 0.90 14.37
CA GLU A 75 -11.95 1.92 15.28
C GLU A 75 -12.29 1.33 16.66
N LYS A 76 -12.84 0.12 16.71
CA LYS A 76 -13.08 -0.58 17.97
C LYS A 76 -11.77 -0.85 18.72
N SER A 77 -10.73 -1.32 18.04
CA SER A 77 -9.39 -1.51 18.63
C SER A 77 -8.83 -0.18 19.16
N LEU A 78 -9.02 0.95 18.47
CA LEU A 78 -8.59 2.26 18.96
C LEU A 78 -9.30 2.68 20.26
N ARG A 79 -10.59 2.36 20.41
CA ARG A 79 -11.37 2.72 21.61
C ARG A 79 -10.90 1.99 22.86
N VAL A 80 -10.37 0.78 22.71
CA VAL A 80 -9.85 -0.03 23.83
C VAL A 80 -8.33 0.11 24.03
N GLY A 81 -7.67 0.99 23.28
CA GLY A 81 -6.23 1.25 23.40
C GLY A 81 -5.32 0.22 22.70
N SER A 82 -5.87 -0.61 21.81
CA SER A 82 -5.10 -1.54 20.97
C SER A 82 -4.64 -0.85 19.68
N TYR A 83 -3.69 0.08 19.81
CA TYR A 83 -3.24 0.93 18.69
C TYR A 83 -2.51 0.15 17.60
N ASP A 84 -1.70 -0.82 18.01
CA ASP A 84 -0.93 -1.72 17.14
C ASP A 84 -1.86 -2.61 16.30
N GLU A 85 -2.89 -3.19 16.93
CA GLU A 85 -3.90 -3.97 16.21
C GLU A 85 -4.69 -3.11 15.22
N ALA A 86 -5.07 -1.90 15.62
CA ALA A 86 -5.77 -0.97 14.74
C ALA A 86 -4.91 -0.61 13.52
N ALA A 87 -3.64 -0.28 13.72
CA ALA A 87 -2.69 0.00 12.65
C ALA A 87 -2.51 -1.22 11.74
N ALA A 88 -2.32 -2.42 12.28
CA ALA A 88 -2.14 -3.64 11.50
C ALA A 88 -3.35 -3.94 10.60
N ARG A 89 -4.58 -3.80 11.12
CA ARG A 89 -5.82 -4.00 10.34
C ARG A 89 -5.96 -2.99 9.20
N LEU A 90 -5.69 -1.72 9.46
CA LEU A 90 -5.77 -0.66 8.44
C LEU A 90 -4.68 -0.81 7.37
N LEU A 91 -3.47 -1.21 7.78
CA LEU A 91 -2.37 -1.42 6.84
C LEU A 91 -2.55 -2.69 6.00
N LYS A 92 -3.17 -3.74 6.56
CA LYS A 92 -3.52 -4.94 5.80
C LYS A 92 -4.37 -4.61 4.58
N MET A 93 -5.38 -3.75 4.72
CA MET A 93 -6.21 -3.32 3.58
C MET A 93 -5.42 -2.59 2.48
N ARG A 94 -4.39 -1.82 2.87
CA ARG A 94 -3.50 -1.15 1.93
C ARG A 94 -2.67 -2.15 1.15
N ILE A 95 -2.07 -3.10 1.87
CA ILE A 95 -1.17 -4.12 1.31
C ILE A 95 -1.95 -5.11 0.44
N SER A 96 -3.20 -5.44 0.81
CA SER A 96 -4.06 -6.30 0.00
C SER A 96 -4.57 -5.64 -1.27
N GLY A 97 -4.30 -4.34 -1.48
CA GLY A 97 -4.77 -3.61 -2.65
C GLY A 97 -6.30 -3.47 -2.71
N ALA A 98 -6.95 -3.40 -1.54
CA ALA A 98 -8.41 -3.28 -1.48
C ALA A 98 -8.89 -2.07 -2.28
N GLN A 99 -9.93 -2.25 -3.09
CA GLN A 99 -10.59 -1.21 -3.85
C GLN A 99 -11.60 -0.51 -2.95
N PHE A 100 -11.40 0.79 -2.80
CA PHE A 100 -12.27 1.62 -1.97
C PHE A 100 -13.27 2.36 -2.85
N SER A 101 -14.54 2.39 -2.44
CA SER A 101 -15.44 3.45 -2.91
C SER A 101 -14.92 4.81 -2.42
N ALA A 102 -15.31 5.91 -3.06
CA ALA A 102 -14.88 7.25 -2.62
C ALA A 102 -15.22 7.53 -1.15
N LYS A 103 -16.39 7.05 -0.69
CA LYS A 103 -16.84 7.14 0.71
C LYS A 103 -15.97 6.31 1.64
N ASP A 104 -15.72 5.05 1.28
CA ASP A 104 -14.94 4.14 2.12
C ASP A 104 -13.46 4.56 2.16
N ALA A 105 -12.94 5.13 1.08
CA ALA A 105 -11.58 5.68 1.02
C ALA A 105 -11.42 6.85 2.00
N ALA A 106 -12.44 7.71 2.12
CA ALA A 106 -12.43 8.81 3.08
C ALA A 106 -12.48 8.29 4.53
N ALA A 107 -13.37 7.34 4.82
CA ALA A 107 -13.46 6.70 6.13
C ALA A 107 -12.14 6.01 6.52
N TYR A 108 -11.55 5.27 5.58
CA TYR A 108 -10.25 4.62 5.74
C TYR A 108 -9.12 5.60 6.08
N ARG A 109 -9.01 6.71 5.31
CA ARG A 109 -7.98 7.73 5.57
C ARG A 109 -8.17 8.39 6.93
N ASN A 110 -9.41 8.67 7.32
CA ASN A 110 -9.71 9.24 8.62
C ASN A 110 -9.33 8.27 9.75
N ALA A 111 -9.68 6.98 9.62
CA ALA A 111 -9.32 5.96 10.60
C ALA A 111 -7.79 5.79 10.72
N LEU A 112 -7.04 5.85 9.61
CA LEU A 112 -5.58 5.85 9.63
C LEU A 112 -4.99 7.08 10.33
N GLN A 113 -5.52 8.26 10.07
CA GLN A 113 -5.06 9.49 10.71
C GLN A 113 -5.34 9.46 12.21
N GLU A 114 -6.52 9.03 12.60
CA GLU A 114 -6.90 8.86 14.02
C GLU A 114 -6.01 7.83 14.72
N ALA A 115 -5.80 6.67 14.08
CA ALA A 115 -4.90 5.65 14.60
C ALA A 115 -3.48 6.19 14.82
N TYR A 116 -2.96 6.94 13.84
CA TYR A 116 -1.63 7.55 13.95
C TYR A 116 -1.57 8.61 15.06
N SER A 117 -2.57 9.49 15.18
CA SER A 117 -2.63 10.52 16.21
C SER A 117 -2.65 9.92 17.62
N ARG A 118 -3.56 8.96 17.86
CA ARG A 118 -3.64 8.28 19.17
C ARG A 118 -2.41 7.46 19.48
N ALA A 119 -1.83 6.80 18.47
CA ALA A 119 -0.59 6.06 18.63
C ALA A 119 0.59 6.98 19.00
N LEU A 120 0.67 8.19 18.43
CA LEU A 120 1.69 9.18 18.81
C LEU A 120 1.51 9.63 20.27
N GLU A 121 0.29 9.92 20.69
CA GLU A 121 0.02 10.29 22.08
C GLU A 121 0.38 9.16 23.05
N ALA A 122 -0.01 7.93 22.73
CA ALA A 122 0.31 6.75 23.53
C ALA A 122 1.81 6.48 23.58
N ALA A 123 2.51 6.59 22.44
CA ALA A 123 3.96 6.45 22.36
C ALA A 123 4.68 7.52 23.21
N GLY A 124 4.20 8.76 23.19
CA GLY A 124 4.71 9.85 24.03
C GLY A 124 4.52 9.60 25.53
N LYS A 125 3.47 8.86 25.91
CA LYS A 125 3.22 8.39 27.28
C LYS A 125 4.00 7.12 27.65
N GLY A 126 4.80 6.58 26.73
CA GLY A 126 5.60 5.38 26.96
C GLY A 126 4.89 4.06 26.63
N ASP A 127 3.68 4.07 26.05
CA ASP A 127 2.96 2.86 25.67
C ASP A 127 3.68 2.13 24.52
N PRO A 128 4.12 0.87 24.70
CA PRO A 128 4.78 0.11 23.65
C PRO A 128 3.89 -0.15 22.44
N ARG A 129 2.56 -0.29 22.62
CA ARG A 129 1.61 -0.48 21.51
C ARG A 129 1.48 0.77 20.65
N GLY A 130 1.50 1.94 21.29
CA GLY A 130 1.56 3.22 20.60
C GLY A 130 2.82 3.34 19.74
N LYS A 131 3.99 2.98 20.29
CA LYS A 131 5.27 2.99 19.56
C LYS A 131 5.23 2.05 18.35
N ALA A 132 4.80 0.81 18.55
CA ALA A 132 4.69 -0.19 17.49
C ALA A 132 3.76 0.30 16.35
N ALA A 133 2.61 0.87 16.69
CA ALA A 133 1.67 1.42 15.71
C ALA A 133 2.29 2.57 14.89
N VAL A 134 2.99 3.50 15.53
CA VAL A 134 3.70 4.60 14.84
C VAL A 134 4.74 4.06 13.87
N GLU A 135 5.53 3.07 14.29
CA GLU A 135 6.55 2.44 13.45
C GLU A 135 5.94 1.73 12.24
N MET A 136 4.89 0.93 12.42
CA MET A 136 4.18 0.25 11.32
C MET A 136 3.65 1.26 10.28
N ILE A 137 3.04 2.34 10.74
CA ILE A 137 2.46 3.37 9.86
C ILE A 137 3.57 4.15 9.12
N ARG A 138 4.73 4.37 9.74
CA ARG A 138 5.87 5.04 9.09
C ARG A 138 6.56 4.14 8.07
N ALA A 139 6.76 2.86 8.41
CA ALA A 139 7.39 1.89 7.51
C ALA A 139 6.63 1.75 6.18
N THR A 140 5.31 1.93 6.21
CA THR A 140 4.44 1.84 5.02
C THR A 140 4.26 3.16 4.26
N ARG A 141 4.92 4.26 4.68
CA ARG A 141 4.92 5.56 3.95
C ARG A 141 6.20 5.83 3.17
N GLY A 142 7.30 5.15 3.48
CA GLY A 142 8.62 5.37 2.88
C GLY A 142 8.92 4.52 1.64
N HIS A 143 7.91 3.86 1.07
CA HIS A 143 8.01 2.99 -0.10
C HIS A 143 7.24 3.57 -1.28
#